data_AF-A0A836XKN9-F1
#
_entry.id   AF-A0A836XKN9-F1
#
_cell.length_a   1.000
_cell.length_b   1.000
_cell.length_c   1.000
_cell.angle_alpha   90.00
_cell.angle_beta   90.00
_cell.angle_gamma   90.00
#
_symmetry.space_group_name_H-M   'P 1'
#
loop_
_entity.id
_entity.type
_entity.pdbx_description
1 polymer ?
#
loop_
_entity_poly.entity_id
_entity_poly.type
_entity_poly.pdbx_seq_one_letter_code
_entity_poly.pdbx_strand_id
1 'polypeptide(L)'
;MSVLQSNLLPVAFKRLDLEKRLVILDMGHAASSTVSFFSHFRCKLSFIDLYNETFITCPNSDLSHKELVGQMTKALDLDVNIKVDICLFWDLFNYLNDAMIKALIEALEPHINHSTSGYVIGTRDSRNQLPFRRYGIVDKNTLTENEGSGTQGTIYPRSQRDLNKLINYFEIDRGQLLSKGRAEYLLFENRDSDKSDKSII
;
A
#
# COMPACT_ATOMS: atom_id res chain seq x y z
N MET A 1 -2.03 12.30 19.01
CA MET A 1 -1.05 11.53 18.22
C MET A 1 -0.49 10.43 19.11
N SER A 2 -0.77 9.17 18.80
CA SER A 2 -0.11 8.02 19.43
C SER A 2 0.96 7.46 18.52
N VAL A 3 1.91 6.72 19.10
CA VAL A 3 2.98 6.05 18.38
C VAL A 3 2.67 4.56 18.25
N LEU A 4 3.12 3.98 17.15
CA LEU A 4 2.95 2.57 16.85
C LEU A 4 4.30 1.98 16.42
N GLN A 5 4.74 0.94 17.12
CA GLN A 5 5.98 0.24 16.78
C GLN A 5 5.74 -0.68 15.59
N SER A 6 6.63 -0.59 14.60
CA SER A 6 6.66 -1.42 13.41
C SER A 6 7.95 -2.24 13.39
N ASN A 7 7.79 -3.55 13.19
CA ASN A 7 8.89 -4.49 13.06
C ASN A 7 9.27 -4.71 11.59
N LEU A 8 8.34 -4.48 10.66
CA LEU A 8 8.57 -4.70 9.23
C LEU A 8 9.00 -3.44 8.46
N LEU A 9 8.66 -2.24 8.93
CA LEU A 9 9.11 -1.00 8.30
C LEU A 9 10.65 -0.89 8.22
N PRO A 10 11.44 -1.24 9.27
CA PRO A 10 12.90 -1.25 9.15
C PRO A 10 13.41 -2.21 8.06
N VAL A 11 12.70 -3.32 7.83
CA VAL A 11 13.06 -4.32 6.83
C VAL A 11 12.77 -3.81 5.42
N ALA A 12 11.66 -3.09 5.21
CA ALA A 12 11.40 -2.38 3.96
C ALA A 12 12.53 -1.38 3.65
N PHE A 13 12.91 -0.57 4.63
CA PHE A 13 13.96 0.44 4.47
C PHE A 13 15.35 -0.15 4.20
N LYS A 14 15.67 -1.33 4.73
CA LYS A 14 16.96 -2.00 4.46
C LYS A 14 17.15 -2.41 3.00
N ARG A 15 16.07 -2.53 2.23
CA ARG A 15 16.14 -2.88 0.80
C ARG A 15 16.31 -1.67 -0.11
N LEU A 16 16.10 -0.46 0.43
CA LEU A 16 16.23 0.76 -0.34
C LEU A 16 17.72 1.08 -0.54
N ASP A 17 18.07 1.43 -1.78
CA ASP A 17 19.35 2.06 -2.07
C ASP A 17 19.26 3.54 -1.67
N LEU A 18 19.84 3.88 -0.52
CA LEU A 18 19.74 5.23 0.06
C LEU A 18 20.71 6.23 -0.59
N GLU A 19 21.63 5.77 -1.46
CA GLU A 19 22.59 6.62 -2.16
C GLU A 19 21.97 7.29 -3.40
N LYS A 20 20.89 6.72 -3.94
CA LYS A 20 20.16 7.28 -5.10
C LYS A 20 19.00 8.18 -4.66
N ARG A 21 18.37 8.84 -5.65
CA ARG A 21 17.12 9.56 -5.39
C ARG A 21 15.99 8.53 -5.25
N LEU A 22 15.41 8.42 -4.07
CA LEU A 22 14.27 7.52 -3.81
C LEU A 22 12.98 8.07 -4.44
N VAL A 23 12.11 7.19 -4.91
CA VAL A 23 10.74 7.50 -5.32
C VAL A 23 9.77 6.78 -4.37
N ILE A 24 8.99 7.55 -3.62
CA ILE A 24 8.06 7.06 -2.61
C ILE A 24 6.63 7.43 -3.01
N LEU A 25 5.78 6.41 -3.04
CA LEU A 25 4.34 6.57 -3.16
C LEU A 25 3.69 6.33 -1.80
N ASP A 26 3.16 7.38 -1.21
CA ASP A 26 2.33 7.29 -0.01
C ASP A 26 0.86 7.34 -0.42
N MET A 27 0.13 6.25 -0.21
CA MET A 27 -1.27 6.15 -0.64
C MET A 27 -2.24 6.84 0.34
N GLY A 28 -1.75 7.33 1.47
CA GLY A 28 -2.54 8.03 2.46
C GLY A 28 -2.46 9.54 2.37
N HIS A 29 -3.14 10.14 3.33
CA HIS A 29 -3.08 11.57 3.58
C HIS A 29 -1.66 12.02 3.90
N ALA A 30 -1.33 13.24 3.47
CA ALA A 30 -0.06 13.87 3.81
C ALA A 30 0.12 13.97 5.33
N ALA A 31 1.14 13.28 5.84
CA ALA A 31 1.52 13.30 7.25
C ALA A 31 2.83 14.10 7.42
N SER A 32 2.81 15.10 8.31
CA SER A 32 4.00 15.92 8.62
C SER A 32 5.17 15.08 9.14
N SER A 33 4.89 14.01 9.89
CA SER A 33 5.92 13.08 10.35
C SER A 33 6.59 12.38 9.16
N THR A 34 5.82 11.89 8.18
CA THR A 34 6.38 11.26 6.97
C THR A 34 7.23 12.23 6.17
N VAL A 35 6.80 13.48 6.00
CA VAL A 35 7.60 14.54 5.35
C VAL A 35 8.90 14.78 6.11
N SER A 36 8.82 14.95 7.42
CA SER A 36 10.01 15.17 8.27
C SER A 36 10.95 13.97 8.29
N PHE A 37 10.44 12.75 8.16
CA PHE A 37 11.27 11.57 8.06
C PHE A 37 12.01 11.55 6.71
N PHE A 38 11.28 11.71 5.61
CA PHE A 38 11.84 11.65 4.26
C PHE A 38 12.70 12.86 3.87
N SER A 39 12.63 13.99 4.59
CA SER A 39 13.49 15.16 4.36
C SER A 39 14.98 14.86 4.60
N HIS A 40 15.31 13.78 5.30
CA HIS A 40 16.68 13.32 5.51
C HIS A 40 17.23 12.50 4.33
N PHE A 41 16.42 12.22 3.31
CA PHE A 41 16.79 11.42 2.14
C PHE A 41 16.63 12.24 0.86
N ARG A 42 17.49 11.97 -0.13
CA ARG A 42 17.26 12.47 -1.48
C ARG A 42 16.07 11.73 -2.07
N CYS A 43 14.88 12.35 -2.14
CA CYS A 43 13.69 11.65 -2.58
C CYS A 43 12.72 12.48 -3.46
N LYS A 44 11.75 11.81 -4.08
CA LYS A 44 10.47 12.32 -4.55
C LYS A 44 9.41 11.60 -3.71
N LEU A 45 8.68 12.35 -2.88
CA LEU A 45 7.60 11.84 -2.06
C LEU A 45 6.27 12.34 -2.65
N SER A 46 5.43 11.41 -3.09
CA SER A 46 4.09 11.71 -3.61
C SER A 46 3.04 11.18 -2.64
N PHE A 47 2.12 12.04 -2.21
CA PHE A 47 0.93 11.64 -1.46
C PHE A 47 -0.25 11.55 -2.42
N ILE A 48 -0.78 10.35 -2.58
CA ILE A 48 -1.88 10.08 -3.52
C ILE A 48 -3.24 10.30 -2.84
N ASP A 49 -3.33 10.03 -1.54
CA ASP A 49 -4.56 10.15 -0.76
C ASP A 49 -5.78 9.47 -1.42
N LEU A 50 -5.58 8.23 -1.88
CA LEU A 50 -6.54 7.49 -2.70
C LEU A 50 -7.89 7.27 -2.00
N TYR A 51 -7.92 7.37 -0.67
CA TYR A 51 -9.14 7.28 0.14
C TYR A 51 -10.19 8.34 -0.21
N ASN A 52 -9.77 9.51 -0.73
CA ASN A 52 -10.67 10.62 -1.06
C ASN A 52 -11.00 10.74 -2.54
N GLU A 53 -10.50 9.82 -3.37
CA GLU A 53 -10.85 9.79 -4.77
C GLU A 53 -12.34 9.47 -4.95
N THR A 54 -13.02 10.24 -5.81
CA THR A 54 -14.48 10.14 -5.95
C THR A 54 -14.93 8.75 -6.41
N PHE A 55 -14.13 8.08 -7.26
CA PHE A 55 -14.43 6.73 -7.72
C PHE A 55 -14.22 5.66 -6.63
N ILE A 56 -13.54 6.00 -5.52
CA ILE A 56 -13.41 5.16 -4.32
C ILE A 56 -14.55 5.44 -3.33
N THR A 57 -14.83 6.72 -3.04
CA THR A 57 -15.88 7.09 -2.07
C THR A 57 -17.30 6.91 -2.60
N CYS A 58 -17.47 7.01 -3.92
CA CYS A 58 -18.74 6.88 -4.63
C CYS A 58 -18.55 5.93 -5.82
N PRO A 59 -18.36 4.62 -5.55
CA PRO A 59 -18.07 3.65 -6.60
C PRO A 59 -19.23 3.53 -7.59
N ASN A 60 -18.91 3.60 -8.88
CA ASN A 60 -19.85 3.27 -9.94
C ASN A 60 -19.65 1.79 -10.35
N SER A 61 -20.65 0.96 -10.10
CA SER A 61 -20.64 -0.48 -10.42
C SER A 61 -20.60 -0.79 -11.91
N ASP A 62 -20.93 0.18 -12.76
CA ASP A 62 -21.03 -0.01 -14.21
C ASP A 62 -19.69 0.22 -14.91
N LEU A 63 -18.67 0.72 -14.20
CA LEU A 63 -17.34 0.90 -14.77
C LEU A 63 -16.71 -0.45 -15.12
N SER A 64 -16.23 -0.55 -16.36
CA SER A 64 -15.40 -1.66 -16.77
C SER A 64 -14.06 -1.64 -16.02
N HIS A 65 -13.41 -2.81 -15.95
CA HIS A 65 -12.07 -2.92 -15.37
C HIS A 65 -11.06 -1.94 -15.99
N LYS A 66 -11.10 -1.78 -17.33
CA LYS A 66 -10.22 -0.84 -18.04
C LYS A 66 -10.45 0.62 -17.64
N GLU A 67 -11.69 1.02 -17.41
CA GLU A 67 -12.01 2.37 -16.95
C GLU A 67 -11.53 2.59 -15.51
N LEU A 68 -11.69 1.59 -14.63
CA LEU A 68 -11.14 1.64 -13.27
C LEU A 68 -9.62 1.75 -13.27
N VAL A 69 -8.92 0.99 -14.12
CA VAL A 69 -7.46 1.12 -14.31
C VAL A 69 -7.12 2.55 -14.77
N GLY A 70 -7.89 3.12 -15.70
CA GLY A 70 -7.69 4.50 -16.14
C GLY A 70 -7.84 5.54 -15.02
N GLN A 71 -8.84 5.37 -14.14
CA GLN A 71 -9.02 6.23 -12.96
C GLN A 71 -7.85 6.09 -11.98
N MET A 72 -7.40 4.86 -11.72
CA MET A 72 -6.24 4.58 -10.85
C MET A 72 -4.96 5.20 -11.41
N THR A 73 -4.66 4.99 -12.69
CA THR A 73 -3.48 5.56 -13.35
C THR A 73 -3.48 7.09 -13.28
N LYS A 74 -4.66 7.71 -13.47
CA LYS A 74 -4.81 9.17 -13.33
C LYS A 74 -4.59 9.63 -11.89
N ALA A 75 -5.09 8.91 -10.90
CA ALA A 75 -4.90 9.24 -9.48
C ALA A 75 -3.44 9.08 -9.05
N LEU A 76 -2.73 8.06 -9.56
CA LEU A 76 -1.30 7.86 -9.28
C LEU A 76 -0.43 8.99 -9.84
N ASP A 77 -0.83 9.58 -10.97
CA ASP A 77 -0.16 10.71 -11.64
C ASP A 77 1.37 10.52 -11.77
N LEU A 78 1.76 9.35 -12.29
CA LEU A 78 3.14 8.96 -12.46
C LEU A 78 3.56 9.00 -13.93
N ASP A 79 4.74 9.58 -14.18
CA ASP A 79 5.37 9.45 -15.49
C ASP A 79 5.75 7.98 -15.76
N VAL A 80 5.46 7.50 -16.97
CA VAL A 80 5.67 6.09 -17.40
C VAL A 80 7.10 5.57 -17.19
N ASN A 81 8.09 6.46 -17.14
CA ASN A 81 9.51 6.10 -16.98
C ASN A 81 9.95 6.03 -15.51
N ILE A 82 9.10 6.38 -14.55
CA ILE A 82 9.43 6.37 -13.13
C ILE A 82 9.24 4.97 -12.56
N LYS A 83 10.27 4.48 -11.87
CA LYS A 83 10.19 3.29 -11.01
C LYS A 83 10.11 3.69 -9.55
N VAL A 84 9.22 3.03 -8.83
CA VAL A 84 8.94 3.30 -7.41
C VAL A 84 9.84 2.43 -6.56
N ASP A 85 10.44 3.01 -5.53
CA ASP A 85 11.27 2.27 -4.57
C ASP A 85 10.42 1.67 -3.44
N ILE A 86 9.43 2.43 -2.95
CA ILE A 86 8.50 1.96 -1.94
C ILE A 86 7.09 2.54 -2.12
N CYS A 87 6.09 1.66 -2.01
CA CYS A 87 4.69 2.00 -1.88
C CYS A 87 4.22 1.82 -0.42
N LEU A 88 3.56 2.81 0.15
CA LEU A 88 3.04 2.78 1.52
C LEU A 88 1.51 2.66 1.48
N PHE A 89 1.00 1.48 1.85
CA PHE A 89 -0.42 1.12 1.87
C PHE A 89 -0.91 1.05 3.32
N TRP A 90 -1.17 2.20 3.94
CA TRP A 90 -1.43 2.36 5.37
C TRP A 90 -2.67 1.65 5.97
N ASP A 91 -3.52 1.09 5.11
CA ASP A 91 -4.74 0.29 5.36
C ASP A 91 -5.68 0.31 4.15
N LEU A 92 -5.24 1.00 3.09
CA LEU A 92 -5.90 1.21 1.82
C LEU A 92 -6.64 -0.01 1.30
N PHE A 93 -5.98 -1.17 1.25
CA PHE A 93 -6.60 -2.36 0.69
C PHE A 93 -7.93 -2.66 1.37
N ASN A 94 -8.08 -2.44 2.68
CA ASN A 94 -9.34 -2.66 3.40
C ASN A 94 -10.49 -1.75 2.97
N TYR A 95 -10.23 -0.66 2.26
CA TYR A 95 -11.26 0.26 1.75
C TYR A 95 -11.54 0.08 0.25
N LEU A 96 -10.72 -0.73 -0.44
CA LEU A 96 -10.92 -1.07 -1.84
C LEU A 96 -11.68 -2.38 -1.95
N ASN A 97 -12.66 -2.46 -2.84
CA ASN A 97 -13.23 -3.75 -3.23
C ASN A 97 -12.26 -4.51 -4.15
N ASP A 98 -12.57 -5.77 -4.46
CA ASP A 98 -11.66 -6.63 -5.21
C ASP A 98 -11.35 -6.13 -6.63
N ALA A 99 -12.32 -5.50 -7.30
CA ALA A 99 -12.13 -4.90 -8.62
C ALA A 99 -11.17 -3.70 -8.56
N MET A 100 -11.32 -2.86 -7.53
CA MET A 100 -10.44 -1.72 -7.29
C MET A 100 -9.01 -2.15 -6.93
N ILE A 101 -8.84 -3.20 -6.12
CA ILE A 101 -7.49 -3.72 -5.82
C ILE A 101 -6.82 -4.17 -7.12
N LYS A 102 -7.50 -4.98 -7.94
CA LYS A 102 -6.95 -5.42 -9.22
C LYS A 102 -6.59 -4.26 -10.14
N ALA A 103 -7.46 -3.25 -10.22
CA ALA A 103 -7.22 -2.06 -11.03
C ALA A 103 -6.01 -1.23 -10.54
N LEU A 104 -5.87 -1.06 -9.22
CA LEU A 104 -4.71 -0.36 -8.63
C LEU A 104 -3.41 -1.11 -8.92
N ILE A 105 -3.42 -2.42 -8.77
CA ILE A 105 -2.24 -3.26 -9.00
C ILE A 105 -1.83 -3.23 -10.48
N GLU A 106 -2.78 -3.30 -11.42
CA GLU A 106 -2.50 -3.12 -12.84
C GLU A 106 -1.98 -1.71 -13.16
N ALA A 107 -2.59 -0.66 -12.59
CA ALA A 107 -2.12 0.72 -12.78
C ALA A 107 -0.70 0.97 -12.25
N LEU A 108 -0.30 0.26 -11.19
CA LEU A 108 1.06 0.34 -10.65
C LEU A 108 2.10 -0.41 -11.51
N GLU A 109 1.68 -1.43 -12.27
CA GLU A 109 2.58 -2.37 -12.96
C GLU A 109 3.71 -1.70 -13.77
N PRO A 110 3.46 -0.62 -14.55
CA PRO A 110 4.50 0.06 -15.31
C PRO A 110 5.58 0.71 -14.44
N HIS A 111 5.31 0.92 -13.16
CA HIS A 111 6.19 1.61 -12.21
C HIS A 111 6.89 0.67 -11.23
N ILE A 112 6.57 -0.63 -11.27
CA ILE A 112 7.14 -1.64 -10.37
C ILE A 112 8.30 -2.40 -11.05
N ASN A 113 9.33 -2.71 -10.27
CA ASN A 113 10.41 -3.64 -10.61
C ASN A 113 10.79 -4.53 -9.41
N HIS A 114 11.77 -5.43 -9.57
CA HIS A 114 12.23 -6.33 -8.51
C HIS A 114 12.79 -5.64 -7.24
N SER A 115 13.16 -4.36 -7.31
CA SER A 115 13.62 -3.60 -6.14
C SER A 115 12.51 -2.81 -5.45
N THR A 116 11.34 -2.67 -6.06
CA THR A 116 10.17 -2.07 -5.43
C THR A 116 9.73 -2.91 -4.23
N SER A 117 9.46 -2.22 -3.12
CA SER A 117 8.81 -2.81 -1.94
C SER A 117 7.43 -2.19 -1.69
N GLY A 118 6.52 -2.96 -1.13
CA GLY A 118 5.28 -2.45 -0.56
C GLY A 118 5.29 -2.63 0.96
N TYR A 119 4.93 -1.60 1.71
CA TYR A 119 4.63 -1.71 3.13
C TYR A 119 3.13 -1.55 3.33
N VAL A 120 2.49 -2.52 3.97
CA VAL A 120 1.04 -2.56 4.15
C VAL A 120 0.74 -2.60 5.63
N ILE A 121 -0.24 -1.81 6.08
CA ILE A 121 -0.97 -2.10 7.31
C ILE A 121 -2.32 -2.64 6.91
N GLY A 122 -2.85 -3.63 7.63
CA GLY A 122 -4.12 -4.25 7.30
C GLY A 122 -4.81 -4.84 8.52
N THR A 123 -6.03 -5.35 8.33
CA THR A 123 -6.66 -6.20 9.36
C THR A 123 -5.99 -7.57 9.40
N ARG A 124 -5.74 -8.10 10.60
CA ARG A 124 -5.20 -9.46 10.75
C ARG A 124 -6.13 -10.53 10.19
N ASP A 125 -7.43 -10.38 10.45
CA ASP A 125 -8.48 -11.23 9.92
C ASP A 125 -9.77 -10.42 9.76
N SER A 126 -10.76 -11.03 9.10
CA SER A 126 -12.03 -10.38 8.80
C SER A 126 -12.93 -10.13 10.01
N ARG A 127 -12.53 -10.58 11.20
CA ARG A 127 -13.32 -10.46 12.45
C ARG A 127 -12.92 -9.24 13.28
N ASN A 128 -11.78 -8.63 12.98
CA ASN A 128 -11.31 -7.45 13.70
C ASN A 128 -11.89 -6.17 13.09
N GLN A 129 -12.32 -5.25 13.95
CA GLN A 129 -12.69 -3.90 13.52
C GLN A 129 -11.43 -3.15 13.12
N LEU A 130 -11.41 -2.58 11.92
CA LEU A 130 -10.33 -1.70 11.47
C LEU A 130 -10.52 -0.32 12.10
N PRO A 131 -9.60 0.16 12.96
CA PRO A 131 -9.72 1.49 13.52
C PRO A 131 -9.55 2.54 12.41
N PHE A 132 -10.39 3.58 12.41
CA PHE A 132 -10.26 4.67 11.44
C PHE A 132 -9.08 5.57 11.82
N ARG A 133 -7.92 5.33 11.20
CA ARG A 133 -6.67 6.00 11.55
C ARG A 133 -5.99 6.56 10.32
N ARG A 134 -5.22 7.62 10.53
CA ARG A 134 -4.22 8.14 9.59
C ARG A 134 -2.85 7.84 10.13
N TYR A 135 -1.93 7.50 9.23
CA TYR A 135 -0.61 7.01 9.58
C TYR A 135 0.47 7.91 9.02
N GLY A 136 1.63 7.88 9.65
CA GLY A 136 2.84 8.48 9.12
C GLY A 136 4.08 7.85 9.74
N ILE A 137 5.26 8.22 9.24
CA ILE A 137 6.54 7.67 9.71
C ILE A 137 7.19 8.67 10.66
N VAL A 138 7.62 8.24 11.85
CA VAL A 138 8.48 9.05 12.74
C VAL A 138 9.93 8.75 12.45
N ASP A 139 10.26 7.46 12.43
CA ASP A 139 11.59 6.92 12.20
C ASP A 139 11.48 5.51 11.60
N LYS A 140 12.60 4.79 11.52
CA LYS A 140 12.66 3.46 10.87
C LYS A 140 11.79 2.40 11.53
N ASN A 141 11.48 2.50 12.83
CA ASN A 141 10.70 1.49 13.57
C ASN A 141 9.42 2.05 14.21
N THR A 142 9.17 3.34 14.07
CA THR A 142 8.05 4.02 14.72
C THR A 142 7.18 4.76 13.72
N LEU A 143 5.88 4.48 13.80
CA LEU A 143 4.83 5.17 13.07
C LEU A 143 4.07 6.13 13.99
N THR A 144 3.50 7.18 13.42
CA THR A 144 2.41 7.94 14.06
C THR A 144 1.07 7.34 13.67
N GLU A 145 0.11 7.39 14.60
CA GLU A 145 -1.31 7.23 14.28
C GLU A 145 -2.10 8.40 14.85
N ASN A 146 -3.01 8.93 14.02
CA ASN A 146 -3.99 9.94 14.39
C ASN A 146 -5.38 9.42 14.10
N GLU A 147 -6.39 9.90 14.84
CA GLU A 147 -7.79 9.62 14.48
C GLU A 147 -8.04 10.06 13.03
N GLY A 148 -8.76 9.23 12.27
CA GLY A 148 -9.32 9.66 11.00
C GLY A 148 -10.32 10.80 11.24
N SER A 149 -10.42 11.72 10.27
CA SER A 149 -11.45 12.77 10.30
C SER A 149 -12.56 12.45 9.32
N GLY A 150 -13.81 12.76 9.67
CA GLY A 150 -14.97 12.50 8.81
C GLY A 150 -15.57 11.11 9.03
N THR A 151 -16.20 10.57 8.01
CA THR A 151 -16.87 9.26 8.05
C THR A 151 -15.92 8.19 7.55
N GLN A 152 -15.76 7.12 8.32
CA GLN A 152 -15.02 5.95 7.86
C GLN A 152 -15.75 5.32 6.67
N GLY A 153 -15.04 5.11 5.56
CA GLY A 153 -15.60 4.46 4.38
C GLY A 153 -15.95 2.99 4.62
N THR A 154 -16.62 2.39 3.63
CA THR A 154 -16.93 0.96 3.64
C THR A 154 -15.65 0.13 3.79
N ILE A 155 -15.65 -0.78 4.76
CA ILE A 155 -14.55 -1.71 4.98
C ILE A 155 -14.90 -3.03 4.26
N TYR A 156 -13.95 -3.54 3.49
CA TYR A 156 -13.96 -4.85 2.86
C TYR A 156 -12.99 -5.77 3.62
N PRO A 157 -13.42 -6.37 4.74
CA PRO A 157 -12.55 -7.20 5.56
C PRO A 157 -12.12 -8.44 4.78
N ARG A 158 -10.83 -8.75 4.78
CA ARG A 158 -10.28 -9.91 4.06
C ARG A 158 -9.15 -10.58 4.81
N SER A 159 -8.98 -11.87 4.52
CA SER A 159 -7.83 -12.63 5.01
C SER A 159 -6.56 -12.26 4.23
N GLN A 160 -5.40 -12.53 4.81
CA GLN A 160 -4.12 -12.41 4.10
C GLN A 160 -4.11 -13.25 2.81
N ARG A 161 -4.69 -14.45 2.85
CA ARG A 161 -4.79 -15.35 1.69
C ARG A 161 -5.59 -14.73 0.56
N ASP A 162 -6.70 -14.06 0.87
CA ASP A 162 -7.55 -13.46 -0.14
C ASP A 162 -6.93 -12.18 -0.71
N LEU A 163 -6.24 -11.38 0.13
CA LEU A 163 -5.43 -10.26 -0.37
C LEU A 163 -4.34 -10.75 -1.33
N ASN A 164 -3.62 -11.83 -0.98
CA ASN A 164 -2.55 -12.38 -1.81
C ASN A 164 -3.03 -12.79 -3.22
N LYS A 165 -4.29 -13.24 -3.37
CA LYS A 165 -4.88 -13.56 -4.68
C LYS A 165 -5.17 -12.32 -5.54
N LEU A 166 -5.32 -11.15 -4.92
CA LEU A 166 -5.71 -9.91 -5.61
C LEU A 166 -4.50 -9.08 -6.04
N ILE A 167 -3.37 -9.21 -5.35
CA ILE A 167 -2.17 -8.41 -5.60
C ILE A 167 -1.25 -8.96 -6.71
N ASN A 168 -1.70 -10.02 -7.40
CA ASN A 168 -1.16 -10.58 -8.65
C ASN A 168 0.36 -10.79 -8.65
N TYR A 169 1.13 -9.79 -9.10
CA TYR A 169 2.59 -9.85 -9.22
C TYR A 169 3.32 -9.45 -7.94
N PHE A 170 2.62 -8.98 -6.91
CA PHE A 170 3.17 -8.86 -5.57
C PHE A 170 2.92 -10.14 -4.78
N GLU A 171 3.87 -10.51 -3.94
CA GLU A 171 3.71 -11.53 -2.93
C GLU A 171 3.92 -10.93 -1.54
N ILE A 172 3.16 -11.43 -0.56
CA ILE A 172 3.40 -11.15 0.86
C ILE A 172 4.57 -12.00 1.35
N ASP A 173 5.76 -11.40 1.47
CA ASP A 173 6.97 -12.06 2.02
C ASP A 173 6.87 -12.31 3.52
N ARG A 174 6.37 -11.31 4.26
CA ARG A 174 6.28 -11.33 5.72
C ARG A 174 5.02 -10.64 6.19
N GLY A 175 4.40 -11.22 7.21
CA GLY A 175 3.32 -10.60 7.98
C GLY A 175 3.65 -10.63 9.46
N GLN A 176 3.40 -9.54 10.19
CA GLN A 176 3.54 -9.48 11.64
C GLN A 176 2.32 -8.83 12.28
N LEU A 177 2.04 -9.22 13.51
CA LEU A 177 1.01 -8.57 14.30
C LEU A 177 1.44 -7.15 14.67
N LEU A 178 0.50 -6.26 14.49
CA LEU A 178 0.56 -4.88 14.95
C LEU A 178 -0.43 -4.73 16.13
N SER A 179 -0.60 -3.52 16.64
CA SER A 179 -1.52 -3.28 17.75
C SER A 179 -3.00 -3.29 17.32
N LYS A 180 -3.89 -3.60 18.26
CA LYS A 180 -5.36 -3.48 18.13
C LYS A 180 -5.94 -4.28 16.96
N GLY A 181 -5.50 -5.53 16.78
CA GLY A 181 -6.03 -6.43 15.75
C GLY A 181 -5.58 -6.14 14.32
N ARG A 182 -4.66 -5.17 14.14
CA ARG A 182 -4.00 -4.90 12.87
C ARG A 182 -2.79 -5.83 12.68
N ALA A 183 -2.39 -5.96 11.43
CA ALA A 183 -1.14 -6.58 11.02
C ALA A 183 -0.41 -5.63 10.07
N GLU A 184 0.89 -5.83 9.95
CA GLU A 184 1.71 -5.22 8.91
C GLU A 184 2.24 -6.31 7.96
N TYR A 185 2.37 -5.97 6.69
CA TYR A 185 2.87 -6.88 5.65
C TYR A 185 3.94 -6.20 4.80
N LEU A 186 4.90 -7.00 4.34
CA LEU A 186 5.82 -6.61 3.27
C LEU A 186 5.41 -7.28 1.99
N LEU A 187 5.29 -6.47 0.94
CA LEU A 187 5.09 -6.92 -0.42
C LEU A 187 6.39 -6.79 -1.20
N PHE A 188 6.72 -7.81 -1.97
CA PHE A 188 7.76 -7.73 -2.99
C PHE A 188 7.21 -8.18 -4.32
N GLU A 189 7.72 -7.59 -5.38
CA GLU A 189 7.42 -8.06 -6.72
C GLU A 189 7.98 -9.47 -6.89
N ASN A 190 7.17 -10.35 -7.48
CA ASN A 190 7.47 -11.75 -7.72
C ASN A 190 6.81 -12.24 -9.03
N ARG A 191 7.19 -11.67 -10.18
CA ARG A 191 6.70 -12.14 -11.49
C ARG A 191 7.32 -13.48 -11.90
N ASP A 192 8.43 -13.87 -11.29
CA ASP A 192 9.17 -15.08 -11.65
C ASP A 192 8.70 -16.35 -10.93
N SER A 193 7.80 -16.26 -9.95
CA SER A 193 7.33 -17.44 -9.21
C SER A 193 6.37 -18.35 -9.98
N ASP A 194 5.85 -17.94 -11.14
CA ASP A 194 4.82 -18.72 -11.87
C ASP A 194 5.20 -18.95 -13.35
N LYS A 195 6.27 -19.71 -13.59
CA LYS A 195 6.50 -20.46 -14.85
C LYS A 195 7.02 -21.90 -14.71
N SER A 196 7.08 -22.48 -13.50
CA SER A 196 7.67 -23.82 -13.31
C SER A 196 6.79 -24.89 -12.66
N ASP A 197 5.80 -24.55 -11.82
CA ASP A 197 5.20 -25.54 -10.90
C ASP A 197 3.71 -25.84 -11.11
N LYS A 198 3.14 -25.55 -12.30
CA LYS A 198 1.77 -25.99 -12.66
C LYS A 198 1.71 -27.09 -13.74
N SER A 199 2.83 -27.75 -14.00
CA SER A 199 2.86 -29.02 -14.71
C SER A 199 3.51 -30.04 -13.79
N ILE A 200 2.83 -31.16 -13.53
CA ILE A 200 3.15 -32.23 -12.57
C ILE A 200 2.53 -31.97 -11.18
N ILE A 201 1.27 -32.36 -10.99
CA ILE A 201 0.81 -33.67 -10.48
C ILE A 201 -0.64 -33.88 -10.95
#